data_AF-A0A937PA75-F1
#
_entry.id   AF-A0A937PA75-F1
#
_cell.length_a   1.000
_cell.length_b   1.000
_cell.length_c   1.000
_cell.angle_alpha   90.00
_cell.angle_beta   90.00
_cell.angle_gamma   90.00
#
_symmetry.space_group_name_H-M   'P 1'
#
loop_
_entity.id
_entity.type
_entity.pdbx_description
1 polymer ?
#
loop_
_entity_poly.entity_id
_entity_poly.type
_entity_poly.pdbx_seq_one_letter_code
_entity_poly.pdbx_strand_id
1 'polypeptide(L)'
;MRDKGFIRNRIYRIVFPLLSGSVIYLLILMVFDSLDQLQENFFSQEALFTIILSYCISESYVVLVRLLGRYLPFDNGYRLRQGMQFVHTLVITSLLVTLLVTGYFKIIIGYSRFISEWIAFSLIFILFYFMINVYYLSHYNLFRYQKSLVLKINLPEILLEGFLVPGTLVFIAEEIIFNTIISEYQPLKLVVDIEGSDAITMSYITNVILDGERFNSGKMHMMNNTYNYFCGRDITTEYKDGIRKYNIPILSLSDE
;
A
#
# COMPACT_ATOMS: atom_id res chain seq x y z
N MET A 1 -7.61 13.79 9.17
CA MET A 1 -8.23 12.95 8.12
C MET A 1 -8.43 11.54 8.67
N ARG A 2 -9.69 11.10 8.70
CA ARG A 2 -10.18 9.98 9.50
C ARG A 2 -10.37 8.76 8.61
N ASP A 3 -9.31 8.33 7.92
CA ASP A 3 -9.41 7.08 7.18
C ASP A 3 -9.64 5.95 8.16
N LYS A 4 -10.66 5.15 7.83
CA LYS A 4 -11.02 3.92 8.51
C LYS A 4 -9.89 2.92 8.22
N GLY A 5 -8.72 3.14 8.83
CA GLY A 5 -7.57 2.26 8.68
C GLY A 5 -8.02 0.83 8.91
N PHE A 6 -7.54 -0.08 8.07
CA PHE A 6 -7.88 -1.50 8.02
C PHE A 6 -8.08 -2.16 9.40
N ILE A 7 -7.27 -1.73 10.37
CA ILE A 7 -7.24 -2.14 11.78
C ILE A 7 -8.51 -1.77 12.59
N ARG A 8 -9.32 -0.79 12.15
CA ARG A 8 -10.53 -0.35 12.87
C ARG A 8 -11.78 -1.14 12.51
N ASN A 9 -11.74 -1.96 11.44
CA ASN A 9 -12.87 -2.80 11.07
C ASN A 9 -13.03 -3.96 12.06
N ARG A 10 -14.23 -4.11 12.64
CA ARG A 10 -14.52 -5.18 13.63
C ARG A 10 -14.36 -6.58 13.04
N ILE A 11 -14.75 -6.77 11.78
CA ILE A 11 -14.67 -8.08 11.11
C ILE A 11 -13.20 -8.50 10.97
N TYR A 12 -12.34 -7.57 10.56
CA TYR A 12 -10.91 -7.83 10.41
C TYR A 12 -10.27 -8.32 11.71
N ARG A 13 -10.69 -7.79 12.87
CA ARG A 13 -10.13 -8.18 14.18
C ARG A 13 -10.44 -9.63 14.57
N ILE A 14 -11.49 -10.22 14.03
CA ILE A 14 -11.86 -11.61 14.33
C ILE A 14 -11.31 -12.54 13.25
N VAL A 15 -11.44 -12.15 11.99
CA VAL A 15 -11.03 -12.97 10.84
C VAL A 15 -9.50 -13.04 10.74
N PHE A 16 -8.80 -11.95 11.00
CA PHE A 16 -7.35 -11.92 10.85
C PHE A 16 -6.61 -12.88 11.80
N PRO A 17 -6.89 -12.90 13.12
CA PRO A 17 -6.20 -13.80 14.03
C PRO A 17 -6.58 -15.27 13.84
N LEU A 18 -7.81 -15.50 13.37
CA LEU A 18 -8.27 -16.83 12.97
C LEU A 18 -7.40 -17.37 11.82
N LEU A 19 -7.32 -16.62 10.72
CA LEU A 19 -6.53 -17.01 9.56
C LEU A 19 -5.04 -17.11 9.89
N SER A 20 -4.47 -16.10 10.56
CA SER A 20 -3.05 -16.09 10.89
C SER A 20 -2.68 -17.19 11.88
N GLY A 21 -3.52 -17.45 12.88
CA GLY A 21 -3.34 -18.55 13.82
C GLY A 21 -3.32 -19.90 13.11
N SER A 22 -4.23 -20.13 12.17
CA SER A 22 -4.23 -21.34 11.33
C SER A 22 -2.95 -21.46 10.50
N VAL A 23 -2.51 -20.40 9.82
CA VAL A 23 -1.27 -20.43 9.03
C VAL A 23 -0.05 -20.70 9.91
N ILE A 24 0.05 -20.05 11.07
CA ILE A 24 1.15 -20.27 12.01
C ILE A 24 1.17 -21.71 12.52
N TYR A 25 -0.01 -22.29 12.82
CA TYR A 25 -0.11 -23.68 13.24
C TYR A 25 0.42 -24.63 12.15
N LEU A 26 0.06 -24.41 10.88
CA LEU A 26 0.58 -25.19 9.77
C LEU A 26 2.11 -25.08 9.67
N LEU A 27 2.67 -23.89 9.86
CA LEU A 27 4.14 -23.70 9.87
C LEU A 27 4.80 -24.47 11.01
N ILE A 28 4.17 -24.52 12.18
CA ILE A 28 4.67 -25.28 13.33
C ILE A 28 4.66 -26.77 13.03
N LEU A 29 3.57 -27.30 12.45
CA LEU A 29 3.50 -28.72 12.06
C LEU A 29 4.58 -29.08 11.03
N MET A 30 4.84 -28.19 10.07
CA MET A 30 5.92 -28.38 9.10
C MET A 30 7.30 -28.44 9.76
N VAL A 31 7.53 -27.67 10.82
CA VAL A 31 8.82 -27.67 11.54
C VAL A 31 9.04 -28.97 12.33
N PHE A 32 7.97 -29.60 12.81
CA PHE A 32 8.04 -30.83 13.61
C PHE A 32 7.82 -32.11 12.79
N ASP A 33 7.80 -32.02 11.45
CA ASP A 33 7.60 -33.14 10.53
C ASP A 33 6.35 -33.98 10.86
N SER A 34 5.33 -33.34 11.42
CA SER A 34 4.08 -33.99 11.83
C SER A 34 2.99 -33.87 10.75
N LEU A 35 3.40 -33.74 9.48
CA LEU A 35 2.48 -33.59 8.35
C LEU A 35 1.56 -34.80 8.17
N ASP A 36 2.04 -36.00 8.47
CA ASP A 36 1.22 -37.22 8.41
C ASP A 36 0.10 -37.22 9.46
N GLN A 37 0.21 -36.39 10.50
CA GLN A 37 -0.81 -36.24 11.55
C GLN A 37 -1.84 -35.14 11.22
N LEU A 38 -1.67 -34.37 10.13
CA LEU A 38 -2.58 -33.26 9.80
C LEU A 38 -4.03 -33.71 9.60
N GLN A 39 -4.24 -34.88 9.00
CA GLN A 39 -5.57 -35.33 8.62
C GLN A 39 -6.41 -35.75 9.84
N GLU A 40 -5.77 -36.25 10.89
CA GLU A 40 -6.43 -36.62 12.15
C GLU A 40 -6.50 -35.46 13.16
N ASN A 41 -5.52 -34.54 13.14
CA ASN A 41 -5.35 -33.48 14.14
C ASN A 41 -5.67 -32.06 13.65
N PHE A 42 -6.27 -31.88 12.47
CA PHE A 42 -6.54 -30.53 11.93
C PHE A 42 -7.42 -29.66 12.84
N PHE A 43 -8.37 -30.27 13.56
CA PHE A 43 -9.20 -29.63 14.59
C PHE A 43 -8.75 -29.99 16.01
N SER A 44 -7.44 -30.15 16.21
CA SER A 44 -6.88 -30.44 17.53
C SER A 44 -6.98 -29.24 18.46
N GLN A 45 -6.85 -29.52 19.76
CA GLN A 45 -6.74 -28.50 20.80
C GLN A 45 -5.56 -27.53 20.57
N GLU A 46 -4.51 -27.98 19.88
CA GLU A 46 -3.32 -27.18 19.56
C GLU A 46 -3.58 -26.11 18.50
N ALA A 47 -4.38 -26.43 17.47
CA ALA A 47 -4.79 -25.46 16.46
C ALA A 47 -5.60 -24.33 17.10
N LEU A 48 -6.55 -24.70 17.97
CA LEU A 48 -7.37 -23.74 18.72
C LEU A 48 -6.51 -22.89 19.67
N PHE A 49 -5.56 -23.50 20.37
CA PHE A 49 -4.58 -22.78 21.20
C PHE A 49 -3.79 -21.75 20.38
N THR A 50 -3.31 -22.13 19.20
CA THR A 50 -2.55 -21.25 18.31
C THR A 50 -3.40 -20.07 17.81
N ILE A 51 -4.67 -20.30 17.53
CA ILE A 51 -5.64 -19.25 17.19
C ILE A 51 -5.85 -18.28 18.37
N ILE A 52 -6.05 -18.80 19.59
CA ILE A 52 -6.21 -17.96 20.78
C ILE A 52 -4.94 -17.13 21.03
N LEU A 53 -3.77 -17.75 20.93
CA LEU A 53 -2.49 -17.07 21.08
C LEU A 53 -2.33 -15.95 20.05
N SER A 54 -2.66 -16.23 18.77
CA SER A 54 -2.65 -15.21 17.72
C SER A 54 -3.65 -14.09 18.01
N TYR A 55 -4.84 -14.41 18.52
CA TYR A 55 -5.81 -13.41 18.94
C TYR A 55 -5.26 -12.49 20.03
N CYS A 56 -4.68 -13.04 21.09
CA CYS A 56 -4.06 -12.27 22.17
C CYS A 56 -2.95 -11.34 21.68
N ILE A 57 -2.04 -11.84 20.82
CA ILE A 57 -0.93 -11.03 20.28
C ILE A 57 -1.48 -9.93 19.38
N SER A 58 -2.39 -10.26 18.46
CA SER A 58 -2.99 -9.29 17.55
C SER A 58 -3.75 -8.18 18.31
N GLU A 59 -4.48 -8.53 19.37
CA GLU A 59 -5.22 -7.56 20.18
C GLU A 59 -4.25 -6.62 20.92
N SER A 60 -3.16 -7.17 21.47
CA SER A 60 -2.10 -6.36 22.09
C SER A 60 -1.48 -5.36 21.11
N TYR A 61 -1.25 -5.79 19.86
CA TYR A 61 -0.71 -4.94 18.81
C TYR A 61 -1.68 -3.82 18.44
N VAL A 62 -2.97 -4.14 18.29
CA VAL A 62 -4.00 -3.16 17.97
C VAL A 62 -4.14 -2.13 19.09
N VAL A 63 -4.12 -2.56 20.35
CA VAL A 63 -4.14 -1.67 21.52
C VAL A 63 -2.95 -0.72 21.49
N LEU A 64 -1.74 -1.22 21.22
CA LEU A 64 -0.55 -0.38 21.08
C LEU A 64 -0.71 0.67 19.98
N VAL A 65 -1.14 0.27 18.78
CA VAL A 65 -1.29 1.19 17.64
C VAL A 65 -2.28 2.31 17.97
N ARG A 66 -3.37 2.01 18.70
CA ARG A 66 -4.31 3.02 19.19
C ARG A 66 -3.70 3.92 20.26
N LEU A 67 -2.98 3.33 21.22
CA LEU A 67 -2.34 4.06 22.30
C LEU A 67 -1.31 5.05 21.74
N LEU A 68 -0.41 4.59 20.88
CA LEU A 68 0.57 5.42 20.19
C LEU A 68 -0.09 6.47 19.31
N GLY A 69 -1.20 6.14 18.64
CA GLY A 69 -1.97 7.13 17.88
C GLY A 69 -2.55 8.27 18.72
N ARG A 70 -2.77 8.04 20.02
CA ARG A 70 -3.25 9.06 20.96
C ARG A 70 -2.12 9.94 21.50
N TYR A 71 -0.94 9.37 21.76
CA TYR A 71 0.18 10.09 22.37
C TYR A 71 1.17 10.70 21.35
N LEU A 72 1.31 10.10 20.18
CA LEU A 72 2.29 10.48 19.15
C LEU A 72 1.59 10.59 17.78
N PRO A 73 1.01 11.77 17.46
CA PRO A 73 0.43 12.02 16.15
C PRO A 73 1.49 11.90 15.05
N PHE A 74 1.07 11.43 13.89
CA PHE A 74 1.94 11.00 12.79
C PHE A 74 2.84 12.11 12.23
N ASP A 75 2.48 13.38 12.38
CA ASP A 75 3.15 14.49 11.71
C ASP A 75 4.51 14.86 12.34
N ASN A 76 4.74 14.57 13.63
CA ASN A 76 5.92 15.10 14.35
C ASN A 76 6.81 14.05 15.05
N GLY A 77 6.55 12.75 14.87
CA GLY A 77 7.23 11.69 15.64
C GLY A 77 7.29 10.31 14.98
N TYR A 78 7.23 10.24 13.64
CA TYR A 78 7.06 8.97 12.93
C TYR A 78 8.17 7.93 13.25
N ARG A 79 9.44 8.35 13.30
CA ARG A 79 10.58 7.46 13.59
C ARG A 79 10.49 6.87 14.99
N LEU A 80 10.17 7.70 15.97
CA LEU A 80 10.02 7.28 17.36
C LEU A 80 8.85 6.30 17.50
N ARG A 81 7.72 6.60 16.87
CA ARG A 81 6.56 5.70 16.86
C ARG A 81 6.87 4.35 16.24
N GLN A 82 7.59 4.32 15.12
CA GLN A 82 8.01 3.07 14.48
C GLN A 82 8.93 2.26 15.40
N GLY A 83 9.95 2.91 15.98
CA GLY A 83 10.83 2.26 16.95
C GLY A 83 10.07 1.63 18.12
N MET A 84 9.13 2.38 18.71
CA MET A 84 8.28 1.87 19.79
C MET A 84 7.39 0.69 19.35
N GLN A 85 6.86 0.70 18.12
CA GLN A 85 6.07 -0.40 17.58
C GLN A 85 6.88 -1.68 17.40
N PHE A 86 8.10 -1.59 16.87
CA PHE A 86 8.99 -2.73 16.72
C PHE A 86 9.39 -3.32 18.09
N VAL A 87 9.86 -2.47 19.01
CA VAL A 87 10.29 -2.90 20.35
C VAL A 87 9.13 -3.56 21.10
N HIS A 88 7.95 -2.93 21.11
CA HIS A 88 6.79 -3.50 21.77
C HIS A 88 6.38 -4.84 21.14
N THR A 89 6.38 -4.94 19.80
CA THR A 89 6.02 -6.21 19.14
C THR A 89 6.95 -7.33 19.58
N LEU A 90 8.27 -7.12 19.59
CA LEU A 90 9.24 -8.13 20.02
C LEU A 90 9.03 -8.54 21.48
N VAL A 91 8.94 -7.56 22.39
CA VAL A 91 8.82 -7.81 23.83
C VAL A 91 7.50 -8.51 24.17
N ILE A 92 6.37 -7.99 23.67
CA ILE A 92 5.04 -8.50 24.03
C ILE A 92 4.77 -9.85 23.36
N THR A 93 5.22 -10.06 22.12
CA THR A 93 5.10 -11.37 21.48
C THR A 93 5.89 -12.42 22.24
N SER A 94 7.15 -12.14 22.57
CA SER A 94 8.00 -13.05 23.36
C SER A 94 7.39 -13.39 24.73
N LEU A 95 6.87 -12.37 25.43
CA LEU A 95 6.24 -12.54 26.74
C LEU A 95 4.94 -13.36 26.65
N LEU A 96 4.04 -13.03 25.71
CA LEU A 96 2.77 -13.73 25.55
C LEU A 96 2.98 -15.18 25.11
N VAL A 97 3.87 -15.43 24.15
CA VAL A 97 4.19 -16.79 23.71
C VAL A 97 4.78 -17.59 24.88
N THR A 98 5.75 -17.04 25.60
CA THR A 98 6.36 -17.73 26.74
C THR A 98 5.34 -18.07 27.82
N LEU A 99 4.49 -17.11 28.20
CA LEU A 99 3.47 -17.31 29.23
C LEU A 99 2.42 -18.33 28.81
N LEU A 100 1.85 -18.19 27.61
CA LEU A 100 0.74 -19.02 27.16
C LEU A 100 1.20 -20.43 26.77
N VAL A 101 2.35 -20.58 26.12
CA VAL A 101 2.91 -21.90 25.77
C VAL A 101 3.30 -22.65 27.04
N THR A 102 3.97 -21.99 28.00
CA THR A 102 4.30 -22.62 29.28
C THR A 102 3.04 -23.02 30.06
N GLY A 103 2.02 -22.15 30.09
CA GLY A 103 0.74 -22.46 30.71
C GLY A 103 0.05 -23.65 30.06
N TYR A 104 0.05 -23.71 28.73
CA TYR A 104 -0.54 -24.81 27.95
C TYR A 104 0.15 -26.15 28.26
N PHE A 105 1.47 -26.24 28.09
CA PHE A 105 2.18 -27.51 28.29
C PHE A 105 2.16 -27.98 29.76
N LYS A 106 2.29 -27.05 30.72
CA LYS A 106 2.36 -27.42 32.13
C LYS A 106 1.00 -27.73 32.76
N ILE A 107 -0.04 -26.96 32.43
CA ILE A 107 -1.36 -27.06 33.09
C ILE A 107 -2.27 -28.02 32.34
N ILE A 108 -2.32 -27.94 31.00
CA ILE A 108 -3.28 -28.71 30.21
C ILE A 108 -2.72 -30.10 29.88
N ILE A 109 -1.47 -30.17 29.40
CA ILE A 109 -0.89 -31.45 28.99
C ILE A 109 -0.15 -32.14 30.15
N GLY A 110 0.46 -31.37 31.07
CA GLY A 110 1.23 -31.90 32.19
C GLY A 110 2.70 -32.25 31.84
N TYR A 111 3.21 -31.76 30.71
CA TYR A 111 4.62 -31.93 30.34
C TYR A 111 5.53 -30.90 31.03
N SER A 112 6.71 -31.35 31.46
CA SER A 112 7.70 -30.52 32.16
C SER A 112 8.89 -30.09 31.29
N ARG A 113 9.16 -30.77 30.17
CA ARG A 113 10.24 -30.46 29.23
C ARG A 113 9.67 -30.30 27.82
N PHE A 114 9.65 -29.06 27.31
CA PHE A 114 9.09 -28.69 25.99
C PHE A 114 9.92 -27.54 25.36
N ILE A 115 11.24 -27.61 25.50
CA ILE A 115 12.15 -26.51 25.11
C ILE A 115 12.14 -26.31 23.59
N SER A 116 12.16 -27.40 22.82
CA SER A 116 12.13 -27.38 21.34
C SER A 116 10.88 -26.69 20.81
N GLU A 117 9.73 -27.07 21.34
CA GLU A 117 8.41 -26.54 21.01
C GLU A 117 8.37 -25.05 21.36
N TRP A 118 8.74 -24.70 22.59
CA TRP A 118 8.77 -23.30 23.01
C TRP A 118 9.65 -22.42 22.11
N ILE A 119 10.82 -22.90 21.68
CA ILE A 119 11.70 -22.18 20.75
C ILE A 119 11.02 -22.00 19.39
N ALA A 120 10.45 -23.07 18.83
CA ALA A 120 9.78 -23.03 17.53
C ALA A 120 8.59 -22.06 17.53
N PHE A 121 7.71 -22.15 18.54
CA PHE A 121 6.61 -21.21 18.73
C PHE A 121 7.11 -19.77 18.82
N SER A 122 8.13 -19.50 19.64
CA SER A 122 8.66 -18.16 19.83
C SER A 122 9.21 -17.57 18.52
N LEU A 123 10.00 -18.34 17.78
CA LEU A 123 10.63 -17.88 16.55
C LEU A 123 9.59 -17.59 15.46
N ILE A 124 8.66 -18.52 15.23
CA ILE A 124 7.64 -18.37 14.19
C ILE A 124 6.72 -17.18 14.48
N PHE A 125 6.23 -17.04 15.72
CA PHE A 125 5.38 -15.92 16.09
C PHE A 125 6.12 -14.57 15.99
N ILE A 126 7.37 -14.49 16.47
CA ILE A 126 8.17 -13.27 16.36
C ILE A 126 8.35 -12.88 14.89
N LEU A 127 8.74 -13.83 14.03
CA LEU A 127 8.97 -13.57 12.61
C LEU A 127 7.68 -13.11 11.92
N PHE A 128 6.57 -13.80 12.18
CA PHE A 128 5.27 -13.48 11.56
C PHE A 128 4.79 -12.07 11.95
N TYR A 129 4.83 -11.74 13.24
CA TYR A 129 4.41 -10.41 13.71
C TYR A 129 5.40 -9.30 13.36
N PHE A 130 6.68 -9.63 13.15
CA PHE A 130 7.64 -8.72 12.52
C PHE A 130 7.23 -8.39 11.08
N MET A 131 6.85 -9.38 10.27
CA MET A 131 6.37 -9.15 8.90
C MET A 131 5.11 -8.27 8.88
N ILE A 132 4.18 -8.47 9.82
CA ILE A 132 2.99 -7.60 9.94
C ILE A 132 3.37 -6.14 10.20
N ASN A 133 4.38 -5.88 11.05
CA ASN A 133 4.87 -4.53 11.29
C ASN A 133 5.45 -3.88 10.04
N VAL A 134 6.23 -4.64 9.26
CA VAL A 134 6.78 -4.17 7.97
C VAL A 134 5.66 -3.88 6.98
N TYR A 135 4.64 -4.75 6.90
CA TYR A 135 3.47 -4.52 6.06
C TYR A 135 2.72 -3.23 6.45
N TYR A 136 2.47 -3.05 7.75
CA TYR A 136 1.82 -1.84 8.27
C TYR A 136 2.63 -0.57 7.93
N LEU A 137 3.95 -0.64 8.05
CA LEU A 137 4.85 0.44 7.67
C LEU A 137 4.77 0.76 6.18
N SER A 138 4.81 -0.27 5.32
CA SER A 138 4.72 -0.12 3.87
C SER A 138 3.41 0.58 3.46
N HIS A 139 2.29 0.12 4.01
CA HIS A 139 0.98 0.70 3.72
C HIS A 139 0.88 2.16 4.20
N TYR A 140 1.43 2.46 5.38
CA TYR A 140 1.49 3.83 5.88
C TYR A 140 2.31 4.75 4.97
N ASN A 141 3.49 4.29 4.54
CA ASN A 141 4.34 5.07 3.63
C ASN A 141 3.63 5.32 2.29
N LEU A 142 2.94 4.32 1.74
CA LEU A 142 2.15 4.47 0.52
C LEU A 142 1.08 5.57 0.65
N PHE A 143 0.34 5.61 1.76
CA PHE A 143 -0.65 6.66 1.99
C PHE A 143 -0.05 8.05 2.13
N ARG A 144 1.16 8.15 2.67
CA ARG A 144 1.88 9.43 2.73
C ARG A 144 2.18 9.95 1.33
N TYR A 145 2.61 9.08 0.41
CA TYR A 145 2.86 9.44 -0.99
C TYR A 145 1.57 9.70 -1.78
N GLN A 146 0.44 9.09 -1.42
CA GLN A 146 -0.82 9.36 -2.13
C GLN A 146 -1.25 10.84 -2.02
N LYS A 147 -0.91 11.54 -0.93
CA LYS A 147 -1.21 12.97 -0.79
C LYS A 147 -0.39 13.87 -1.72
N SER A 148 0.72 13.38 -2.28
CA SER A 148 1.58 14.20 -3.14
C SER A 148 1.17 14.17 -4.61
N LEU A 149 0.20 13.35 -5.02
CA LEU A 149 -0.33 13.30 -6.38
C LEU A 149 -1.85 13.46 -6.36
N VAL A 150 -2.36 14.53 -6.95
CA VAL A 150 -3.79 14.80 -7.06
C VAL A 150 -4.15 14.93 -8.53
N LEU A 151 -4.98 14.02 -9.02
CA LEU A 151 -5.58 14.09 -10.36
C LEU A 151 -6.99 14.69 -10.24
N LYS A 152 -7.24 15.78 -10.95
CA LYS A 152 -8.56 16.37 -11.13
C LYS A 152 -8.96 16.21 -12.59
N ILE A 153 -10.13 15.63 -12.82
CA ILE A 153 -10.69 15.43 -14.14
C ILE A 153 -11.98 16.25 -14.20
N ASN A 154 -12.00 17.26 -15.06
CA ASN A 154 -13.18 18.06 -15.35
C ASN A 154 -13.56 17.79 -16.81
N LEU A 155 -14.42 16.80 -17.05
CA LEU A 155 -14.90 16.46 -18.39
C LEU A 155 -16.43 16.64 -18.41
N PRO A 156 -16.99 17.54 -19.24
CA PRO A 156 -18.43 17.59 -19.49
C PRO A 156 -18.93 16.30 -20.16
N GLU A 157 -20.16 15.87 -19.86
CA GLU A 157 -20.78 14.64 -20.38
C GLU A 157 -20.90 14.59 -21.91
N ILE A 158 -20.82 15.75 -22.58
CA ILE A 158 -21.02 15.93 -24.03
C ILE A 158 -19.91 15.26 -24.89
N LEU A 159 -18.80 14.82 -24.28
CA LEU A 159 -17.62 14.33 -25.00
C LEU A 159 -17.28 12.84 -24.77
N LEU A 160 -18.27 12.02 -24.39
CA LEU A 160 -18.13 10.55 -24.35
C LEU A 160 -17.86 9.90 -25.73
N GLU A 161 -17.95 10.66 -26.82
CA GLU A 161 -17.81 10.19 -28.20
C GLU A 161 -16.47 10.58 -28.87
N GLY A 162 -15.61 11.33 -28.19
CA GLY A 162 -14.30 11.72 -28.71
C GLY A 162 -13.25 10.61 -28.57
N PHE A 163 -12.45 10.38 -29.61
CA PHE A 163 -11.37 9.39 -29.56
C PHE A 163 -10.01 10.04 -29.30
N LEU A 164 -9.12 9.30 -28.65
CA LEU A 164 -7.70 9.66 -28.47
C LEU A 164 -6.84 8.53 -29.02
N VAL A 165 -5.62 8.87 -29.41
CA VAL A 165 -4.61 7.84 -29.69
C VAL A 165 -4.37 7.05 -28.39
N PRO A 166 -4.47 5.71 -28.40
CA PRO A 166 -4.29 4.89 -27.20
C PRO A 166 -2.94 5.17 -26.52
N GLY A 167 -2.95 5.26 -25.19
CA GLY A 167 -1.75 5.50 -24.40
C GLY A 167 -1.28 6.96 -24.32
N THR A 168 -1.92 7.91 -25.02
CA THR A 168 -1.52 9.33 -24.97
C THR A 168 -1.56 9.90 -23.55
N LEU A 169 -2.68 9.71 -22.84
CA LEU A 169 -2.83 10.23 -21.48
C LEU A 169 -1.83 9.60 -20.50
N VAL A 170 -1.55 8.31 -20.66
CA VAL A 170 -0.58 7.58 -19.84
C VAL A 170 0.83 8.12 -20.11
N PHE A 171 1.20 8.27 -21.38
CA PHE A 171 2.49 8.80 -21.78
C PHE A 171 2.73 10.22 -21.25
N ILE A 172 1.75 11.12 -21.40
CA ILE A 172 1.88 12.50 -20.91
C ILE A 172 1.92 12.52 -19.37
N ALA A 173 1.11 11.71 -18.69
CA ALA A 173 1.14 11.61 -17.24
C ALA A 173 2.50 11.09 -16.72
N GLU A 174 3.08 10.07 -17.37
CA GLU A 174 4.42 9.59 -17.07
C GLU A 174 5.47 10.69 -17.25
N GLU A 175 5.43 11.41 -18.37
CA GLU A 175 6.35 12.51 -18.66
C GLU A 175 6.27 13.61 -17.58
N ILE A 176 5.07 13.93 -17.12
CA ILE A 176 4.86 14.91 -16.05
C ILE A 176 5.45 14.40 -14.73
N ILE A 177 5.18 13.15 -14.37
CA ILE A 177 5.64 12.55 -13.11
C ILE A 177 7.18 12.48 -13.08
N PHE A 178 7.82 12.08 -14.18
CA PHE A 178 9.28 11.92 -14.22
C PHE A 178 10.04 13.23 -14.26
N ASN A 179 9.44 14.31 -14.78
CA ASN A 179 10.12 15.61 -14.91
C ASN A 179 9.73 16.62 -13.83
N THR A 180 8.91 16.23 -12.85
CA THR A 180 8.46 17.12 -11.78
C THR A 180 8.96 16.63 -10.42
N ILE A 181 9.48 17.55 -9.60
CA ILE A 181 9.75 17.28 -8.19
C ILE A 181 8.41 17.12 -7.47
N ILE A 182 8.13 15.90 -7.01
CA ILE A 182 6.93 15.56 -6.24
C ILE A 182 7.32 15.42 -4.77
N SER A 183 6.74 16.24 -3.90
CA SER A 183 6.95 16.15 -2.46
C SER A 183 5.67 16.46 -1.67
N GLU A 184 5.72 16.23 -0.36
CA GLU A 184 4.63 16.59 0.55
C GLU A 184 4.39 18.11 0.59
N TYR A 185 5.44 18.92 0.43
CA TYR A 185 5.37 20.39 0.42
C TYR A 185 5.02 20.96 -0.96
N GLN A 186 5.29 20.18 -2.01
CA GLN A 186 5.03 20.54 -3.41
C GLN A 186 4.33 19.36 -4.11
N PRO A 187 3.03 19.15 -3.84
CA PRO A 187 2.28 18.08 -4.47
C PRO A 187 2.04 18.38 -5.95
N LEU A 188 2.17 17.35 -6.79
CA LEU A 188 1.78 17.41 -8.18
C LEU A 188 0.26 17.41 -8.27
N LYS A 189 -0.29 18.52 -8.77
CA LYS A 189 -1.72 18.65 -9.08
C LYS A 189 -1.87 18.61 -10.60
N LEU A 190 -2.33 17.47 -11.09
CA LEU A 190 -2.63 17.26 -12.49
C LEU A 190 -4.09 17.61 -12.73
N VAL A 191 -4.35 18.58 -13.59
CA VAL A 191 -5.69 19.00 -13.98
C VAL A 191 -5.90 18.63 -15.44
N VAL A 192 -6.85 17.72 -15.67
CA VAL A 192 -7.34 17.39 -17.01
C VAL A 192 -8.63 18.16 -17.22
N ASP A 193 -8.63 19.03 -18.22
CA ASP A 193 -9.74 19.89 -18.57
C ASP A 193 -9.92 19.92 -20.09
N ILE A 194 -11.03 20.45 -20.59
CA ILE A 194 -11.27 20.60 -22.02
C ILE A 194 -11.19 22.09 -22.37
N GLU A 195 -10.38 22.41 -23.37
CA GLU A 195 -10.33 23.76 -23.93
C GLU A 195 -11.05 23.77 -25.27
N GLY A 196 -12.28 24.29 -25.28
CA GLY A 196 -13.15 24.30 -26.46
C GLY A 196 -13.82 22.94 -26.71
N SER A 197 -14.12 22.63 -27.97
CA SER A 197 -14.74 21.37 -28.40
C SER A 197 -13.73 20.31 -28.88
N ASP A 198 -12.47 20.69 -29.12
CA ASP A 198 -11.59 19.94 -30.02
C ASP A 198 -10.28 19.46 -29.38
N ALA A 199 -10.02 19.78 -28.11
CA ALA A 199 -8.78 19.41 -27.43
C ALA A 199 -8.96 19.13 -25.94
N ILE A 200 -8.30 18.08 -25.47
CA ILE A 200 -8.12 17.79 -24.04
C ILE A 200 -6.83 18.43 -23.58
N THR A 201 -6.89 19.12 -22.46
CA THR A 201 -5.75 19.80 -21.88
C THR A 201 -5.34 19.12 -20.58
N MET A 202 -4.05 18.84 -20.44
CA MET A 202 -3.46 18.31 -19.22
C MET A 202 -2.47 19.33 -18.67
N SER A 203 -2.78 19.92 -17.53
CA SER A 203 -2.00 21.01 -16.93
C SER A 203 -1.50 20.67 -15.53
N TYR A 204 -0.33 21.21 -15.19
CA TYR A 204 0.29 21.02 -13.88
C TYR A 204 1.22 22.18 -13.52
N ILE A 205 1.41 22.41 -12.21
CA ILE A 205 2.41 23.36 -11.70
C ILE A 205 3.78 22.72 -11.83
N THR A 206 4.68 23.39 -12.53
CA THR A 206 5.98 22.86 -12.91
C THR A 206 7.00 23.13 -11.79
N ASN A 207 7.46 22.08 -11.14
CA ASN A 207 8.61 22.10 -10.24
C ASN A 207 9.75 21.32 -10.90
N VAL A 208 10.42 21.93 -11.87
CA VAL A 208 11.39 21.26 -12.75
C VAL A 208 12.56 20.72 -11.93
N ILE A 209 12.96 19.47 -12.19
CA ILE A 209 14.23 18.90 -11.69
C ILE A 209 15.37 19.66 -12.37
N LEU A 210 16.35 20.17 -11.61
CA LEU A 210 17.42 21.05 -12.11
C LEU A 210 18.24 20.46 -13.29
N ASP A 211 18.32 19.14 -13.42
CA ASP A 211 18.81 18.43 -14.61
C ASP A 211 17.64 18.18 -15.59
N GLY A 212 17.11 19.27 -16.13
CA GLY A 212 15.98 19.24 -17.05
C GLY A 212 16.43 18.88 -18.45
N GLU A 213 16.55 17.59 -18.78
CA GLU A 213 16.46 17.06 -20.16
C GLU A 213 16.45 15.52 -20.19
N ARG A 214 15.54 14.89 -19.43
CA ARG A 214 15.12 13.50 -19.72
C ARG A 214 13.86 13.45 -20.59
N PHE A 215 13.63 14.51 -21.38
CA PHE A 215 12.56 14.49 -22.36
C PHE A 215 12.87 13.38 -23.36
N ASN A 216 12.05 12.32 -23.37
CA ASN A 216 12.19 11.28 -24.38
C ASN A 216 11.66 11.84 -25.71
N SER A 217 12.48 12.71 -26.33
CA SER A 217 12.18 13.39 -27.59
C SER A 217 11.73 12.41 -28.66
N GLY A 218 12.28 11.19 -28.66
CA GLY A 218 11.85 10.10 -29.54
C GLY A 218 10.40 9.67 -29.34
N LYS A 219 9.94 9.49 -28.10
CA LYS A 219 8.54 9.12 -27.83
C LYS A 219 7.57 10.25 -28.14
N MET A 220 7.92 11.50 -27.81
CA MET A 220 7.08 12.64 -28.15
C MET A 220 6.96 12.81 -29.67
N HIS A 221 8.07 12.65 -30.40
CA HIS A 221 8.08 12.67 -31.87
C HIS A 221 7.22 11.56 -32.46
N MET A 222 7.28 10.34 -31.92
CA MET A 222 6.42 9.24 -32.34
C MET A 222 4.93 9.56 -32.09
N MET A 223 4.61 10.16 -30.94
CA MET A 223 3.25 10.54 -30.59
C MET A 223 2.72 11.63 -31.53
N ASN A 224 3.50 12.68 -31.78
CA ASN A 224 3.14 13.75 -32.72
C ASN A 224 2.95 13.21 -34.13
N ASN A 225 3.85 12.36 -34.63
CA ASN A 225 3.67 11.71 -35.93
C ASN A 225 2.35 10.93 -36.02
N THR A 226 1.96 10.26 -34.94
CA THR A 226 0.72 9.48 -34.88
C THR A 226 -0.50 10.39 -34.91
N TYR A 227 -0.51 11.47 -34.13
CA TYR A 227 -1.59 12.45 -34.16
C TYR A 227 -1.66 13.20 -35.50
N ASN A 228 -0.53 13.54 -36.11
CA ASN A 228 -0.49 14.15 -37.43
C ASN A 228 -1.06 13.21 -38.50
N TYR A 229 -0.77 11.91 -38.42
CA TYR A 229 -1.37 10.90 -39.30
C TYR A 229 -2.90 10.83 -39.20
N PHE A 230 -3.47 10.88 -37.98
CA PHE A 230 -4.91 10.72 -37.77
C PHE A 230 -5.73 12.02 -37.90
N CYS A 231 -5.18 13.17 -37.50
CA CYS A 231 -5.94 14.43 -37.48
C CYS A 231 -5.16 15.65 -37.99
N GLY A 232 -3.96 15.48 -38.55
CA GLY A 232 -3.15 16.58 -39.11
C GLY A 232 -2.70 17.62 -38.08
N ARG A 233 -2.79 17.32 -36.78
CA ARG A 233 -2.48 18.23 -35.67
C ARG A 233 -1.51 17.55 -34.72
N ASP A 234 -0.53 18.29 -34.21
CA ASP A 234 0.42 17.80 -33.20
C ASP A 234 -0.08 18.07 -31.77
N ILE A 235 0.50 17.37 -30.78
CA ILE A 235 0.32 17.71 -29.37
C ILE A 235 1.15 18.98 -29.09
N THR A 236 0.49 20.06 -28.70
CA THR A 236 1.18 21.31 -28.37
C THR A 236 1.44 21.43 -26.87
N THR A 237 2.55 22.08 -26.52
CA THR A 237 2.92 22.33 -25.12
C THR A 237 3.05 23.82 -24.89
N GLU A 238 2.35 24.33 -23.89
CA GLU A 238 2.40 25.72 -23.47
C GLU A 238 2.97 25.81 -22.06
N TYR A 239 3.77 26.86 -21.82
CA TYR A 239 4.29 27.16 -20.50
C TYR A 239 4.03 28.63 -20.17
N LYS A 240 3.22 28.86 -19.13
CA LYS A 240 2.86 30.20 -18.69
C LYS A 240 2.73 30.25 -17.17
N ASP A 241 3.35 31.23 -16.54
CA ASP A 241 3.24 31.50 -15.10
C ASP A 241 3.57 30.29 -14.21
N GLY A 242 4.54 29.47 -14.60
CA GLY A 242 4.93 28.26 -13.86
C GLY A 242 4.02 27.05 -14.09
N ILE A 243 2.97 27.18 -14.91
CA ILE A 243 2.08 26.11 -15.29
C ILE A 243 2.48 25.61 -16.67
N ARG A 244 2.71 24.30 -16.80
CA ARG A 244 2.87 23.65 -18.10
C ARG A 244 1.55 22.97 -18.47
N LYS A 245 1.17 23.11 -19.72
CA LYS A 245 -0.08 22.62 -20.29
C LYS A 245 0.22 21.85 -21.57
N TYR A 246 -0.30 20.63 -21.67
CA TYR A 246 -0.29 19.83 -22.89
C TYR A 246 -1.68 19.88 -23.51
N ASN A 247 -1.77 20.29 -24.76
CA ASN A 247 -3.02 20.31 -25.52
C ASN A 247 -3.02 19.11 -26.48
N ILE A 248 -3.95 18.20 -26.25
CA ILE A 248 -4.08 16.92 -26.94
C ILE A 248 -5.29 17.03 -27.88
N PRO A 249 -5.11 16.95 -29.20
CA PRO A 249 -6.22 16.99 -30.14
C PRO A 249 -7.20 15.82 -29.92
N ILE A 250 -8.50 16.10 -29.95
CA ILE A 250 -9.54 15.06 -29.98
C ILE A 250 -9.71 14.61 -31.44
N LEU A 251 -9.80 13.30 -31.64
CA LEU A 251 -10.08 12.70 -32.94
C LEU A 251 -11.60 12.67 -33.15
N SER A 252 -12.09 13.33 -34.20
CA SER A 252 -13.42 13.11 -34.73
C SER A 252 -13.33 12.05 -35.82
N LEU A 253 -14.13 10.98 -35.70
CA LEU A 253 -14.39 10.14 -36.87
C LEU A 253 -15.23 11.00 -37.82
N SER A 254 -14.63 11.44 -38.93
CA SER A 254 -15.46 11.85 -40.06
C SER A 254 -15.97 10.56 -40.68
N ASP A 255 -17.29 10.40 -40.73
CA ASP A 255 -17.94 9.31 -41.43
C ASP A 255 -17.59 9.46 -42.94
N GLU A 256 -16.57 8.72 -43.40
CA GLU A 256 -16.43 8.35 -44.82
C GLU A 256 -17.32 7.16 -45.16
#